data_AF-A0A923ME03-F1
#
_entry.id   AF-A0A923ME03-F1
#
_cell.length_a   1.000
_cell.length_b   1.000
_cell.length_c   1.000
_cell.angle_alpha   90.00
_cell.angle_beta   90.00
_cell.angle_gamma   90.00
#
_symmetry.space_group_name_H-M   'P 1'
#
loop_
_entity.id
_entity.type
_entity.pdbx_description
1 polymer ?
#
loop_
_entity_poly.entity_id
_entity_poly.type
_entity_poly.pdbx_seq_one_letter_code
_entity_poly.pdbx_strand_id
1 'polypeptide(L)'
;MKKLIKADLSKVLELTAAYQPINCDSLKAELEILSQNGYSDDLFLARKDRFRLMALSEVYTVGSDANRLLAMFEVQTCWPVLTLLLHAEYMEGDVRRGSVILMDYPELVRDVVLFNRLPNTQRERHIKQMISRCLRCAPQCTMVDLIGYLKTGR
;
A
#
# COMPACT_ATOMS: atom_id res chain seq x y z
N MET A 1 10.12 -7.55 -2.79
CA MET A 1 9.85 -6.11 -2.58
C MET A 1 10.73 -5.27 -3.50
N LYS A 2 10.16 -4.22 -4.11
CA LYS A 2 10.85 -3.20 -4.93
C LYS A 2 10.34 -1.81 -4.55
N LYS A 3 11.08 -0.74 -4.82
CA LYS A 3 10.67 0.63 -4.47
C LYS A 3 10.83 1.62 -5.63
N LEU A 4 9.76 2.33 -5.95
CA LEU A 4 9.79 3.53 -6.78
C LEU A 4 9.98 4.75 -5.86
N ILE A 5 10.84 5.68 -6.23
CA ILE A 5 11.17 6.88 -5.44
C ILE A 5 10.71 8.16 -6.15
N LYS A 6 10.55 9.25 -5.40
CA LYS A 6 10.14 10.58 -5.91
C LYS A 6 8.85 10.52 -6.77
N ALA A 7 8.00 9.55 -6.47
CA ALA A 7 6.75 9.32 -7.17
C ALA A 7 5.68 10.29 -6.70
N ASP A 8 4.82 10.72 -7.62
CA ASP A 8 3.51 11.27 -7.30
C ASP A 8 2.61 10.12 -6.86
N LEU A 9 2.26 10.09 -5.57
CA LEU A 9 1.53 8.97 -4.97
C LEU A 9 0.13 8.84 -5.57
N SER A 10 -0.56 9.97 -5.79
CA SER A 10 -1.88 10.00 -6.43
C SER A 10 -1.79 9.48 -7.85
N LYS A 11 -0.77 9.89 -8.62
CA LYS A 11 -0.63 9.44 -10.00
C LYS A 11 -0.32 7.96 -10.12
N VAL A 12 0.43 7.40 -9.18
CA VAL A 12 0.66 5.95 -9.11
C VAL A 12 -0.66 5.21 -8.85
N LEU A 13 -1.50 5.72 -7.95
CA LEU A 13 -2.83 5.13 -7.70
C LEU A 13 -3.74 5.23 -8.93
N GLU A 14 -3.80 6.38 -9.61
CA GLU A 14 -4.52 6.50 -10.89
C GLU A 14 -4.03 5.51 -11.94
N LEU A 15 -2.71 5.28 -12.01
CA LEU A 15 -2.12 4.33 -12.94
C LEU A 15 -2.60 2.90 -12.68
N THR A 16 -2.94 2.54 -11.44
CA THR A 16 -3.49 1.22 -11.14
C THR A 16 -4.81 0.97 -11.87
N ALA A 17 -5.66 1.99 -12.02
CA ALA A 17 -6.92 1.87 -12.76
C ALA A 17 -6.75 1.67 -14.26
N ALA A 18 -5.59 2.02 -14.82
CA ALA A 18 -5.27 1.75 -16.23
C ALA A 18 -4.91 0.27 -16.49
N TYR A 19 -4.49 -0.47 -15.48
CA TYR A 19 -3.98 -1.84 -15.62
C TYR A 19 -4.75 -2.89 -14.82
N GLN A 20 -5.62 -2.47 -13.91
CA GLN A 20 -6.52 -3.33 -13.15
C GLN A 20 -7.97 -2.90 -13.37
N PRO A 21 -8.94 -3.83 -13.25
CA PRO A 21 -10.36 -3.51 -13.39
C PRO A 21 -10.85 -2.81 -12.10
N ILE A 22 -10.43 -1.56 -11.94
CA ILE A 22 -10.75 -0.67 -10.83
C ILE A 22 -11.70 0.40 -11.34
N ASN A 23 -12.76 0.70 -10.58
CA ASN A 23 -13.67 1.78 -10.92
C ASN A 23 -13.00 3.14 -10.62
N CYS A 24 -12.85 3.97 -11.65
CA CYS A 24 -12.20 5.29 -11.52
C CYS A 24 -12.93 6.25 -10.59
N ASP A 25 -14.27 6.21 -10.51
CA ASP A 25 -15.04 7.10 -9.64
C ASP A 25 -14.90 6.70 -8.17
N SER A 26 -14.91 5.39 -7.89
CA SER A 26 -14.57 4.89 -6.56
C SER A 26 -13.12 5.22 -6.18
N LEU A 27 -12.20 5.27 -7.15
CA LEU A 27 -10.80 5.60 -6.89
C LEU A 27 -10.61 7.08 -6.52
N LYS A 28 -11.39 7.99 -7.10
CA LYS A 28 -11.35 9.42 -6.74
C LYS A 28 -11.60 9.65 -5.25
N ALA A 29 -12.55 8.93 -4.66
CA ALA A 29 -12.82 9.03 -3.22
C ALA A 29 -11.61 8.63 -2.37
N GLU A 30 -10.89 7.57 -2.76
CA GLU A 30 -9.66 7.15 -2.06
C GLU A 30 -8.50 8.16 -2.27
N LEU A 31 -8.42 8.80 -3.44
CA LEU A 31 -7.45 9.87 -3.70
C LEU A 31 -7.71 11.13 -2.87
N GLU A 32 -8.97 11.46 -2.60
CA GLU A 32 -9.35 12.55 -1.69
C GLU A 32 -8.93 12.24 -0.25
N ILE A 33 -9.06 10.99 0.19
CA ILE A 33 -8.54 10.55 1.50
C ILE A 33 -7.02 10.70 1.53
N LEU A 34 -6.34 10.28 0.45
CA LEU A 34 -4.88 10.41 0.33
C LEU A 34 -4.44 11.87 0.46
N SER A 35 -5.12 12.83 -0.17
CA SER A 35 -4.74 14.24 -0.11
C SER A 35 -4.96 14.87 1.27
N GLN A 36 -5.96 14.39 2.03
CA GLN A 36 -6.27 14.88 3.38
C GLN A 36 -5.37 14.30 4.47
N ASN A 37 -4.83 13.08 4.28
CA ASN A 37 -4.16 12.29 5.31
C ASN A 37 -2.69 12.68 5.63
N GLY A 38 -2.24 13.88 5.25
CA GLY A 38 -0.94 14.45 5.65
C GLY A 38 0.27 13.53 5.36
N TYR A 39 1.14 13.32 6.35
CA TYR A 39 2.37 12.52 6.23
C TYR A 39 2.22 11.06 6.70
N SER A 40 1.01 10.51 6.67
CA SER A 40 0.79 9.12 7.11
C SER A 40 1.27 8.11 6.06
N ASP A 41 1.75 6.96 6.54
CA ASP A 41 2.07 5.81 5.70
C ASP A 41 0.80 5.04 5.38
N ASP A 42 0.44 5.01 4.10
CA ASP A 42 -0.80 4.40 3.63
C ASP A 42 -0.52 3.07 2.92
N LEU A 43 -1.43 2.12 3.06
CA LEU A 43 -1.44 0.87 2.33
C LEU A 43 -2.59 0.91 1.31
N PHE A 44 -2.24 0.74 0.04
CA PHE A 44 -3.22 0.51 -1.02
C PHE A 44 -3.24 -0.96 -1.37
N LEU A 45 -4.39 -1.60 -1.18
CA LEU A 45 -4.67 -2.97 -1.58
C LEU A 45 -5.62 -2.94 -2.75
N ALA A 46 -5.30 -3.69 -3.81
CA ALA A 46 -6.20 -3.87 -4.95
C ALA A 46 -6.17 -5.31 -5.47
N ARG A 47 -7.35 -5.84 -5.74
CA ARG A 47 -7.59 -7.16 -6.34
C ARG A 47 -8.94 -7.07 -7.01
N LYS A 48 -8.98 -7.27 -8.33
CA LYS A 48 -10.19 -7.36 -9.18
C LYS A 48 -11.43 -6.68 -8.60
N ASP A 49 -11.84 -5.54 -9.12
CA ASP A 49 -13.00 -4.73 -8.69
C ASP A 49 -13.01 -4.26 -7.23
N ARG A 50 -12.14 -4.79 -6.37
CA ARG A 50 -11.99 -4.37 -4.98
C ARG A 50 -10.65 -3.69 -4.77
N PHE A 51 -10.70 -2.53 -4.18
CA PHE A 51 -9.51 -1.83 -3.73
C PHE A 51 -9.85 -0.97 -2.52
N ARG A 52 -8.83 -0.61 -1.76
CA ARG A 52 -8.97 0.32 -0.64
C ARG A 52 -7.63 0.93 -0.29
N LEU A 53 -7.64 2.22 0.03
CA LEU A 53 -6.57 2.92 0.71
C LEU A 53 -6.86 2.90 2.22
N MET A 54 -5.86 2.57 3.03
CA MET A 54 -5.99 2.51 4.48
C MET A 54 -4.69 2.93 5.14
N ALA A 55 -4.79 3.52 6.33
CA ALA A 55 -3.61 3.77 7.14
C ALA A 55 -2.93 2.43 7.49
N LEU A 56 -1.62 2.33 7.27
CA LEU A 56 -0.87 1.09 7.52
C LEU A 56 -1.00 0.64 8.99
N SER A 57 -1.10 1.58 9.93
CA SER A 57 -1.27 1.28 11.36
C SER A 57 -2.58 0.55 11.68
N GLU A 58 -3.66 0.84 10.95
CA GLU A 58 -4.96 0.20 11.15
C GLU A 58 -4.94 -1.27 10.72
N VAL A 59 -4.11 -1.62 9.74
CA VAL A 59 -3.93 -3.01 9.26
C VAL A 59 -3.45 -3.93 10.37
N TYR A 60 -2.62 -3.42 11.29
CA TYR A 60 -2.13 -4.17 12.45
C TYR A 60 -3.07 -4.10 13.67
N THR A 61 -4.17 -3.35 13.59
CA THR A 61 -5.16 -3.26 14.67
C THR A 61 -6.21 -4.35 14.52
N VAL A 62 -6.13 -5.37 15.40
CA VAL A 62 -7.06 -6.51 15.38
C VAL A 62 -8.51 -6.03 15.43
N GLY A 63 -9.31 -6.52 14.48
CA GLY A 63 -10.74 -6.22 14.42
C GLY A 63 -11.09 -4.90 13.74
N SER A 64 -10.10 -4.08 13.34
CA SER A 64 -10.33 -2.92 12.46
C SER A 64 -10.83 -3.36 11.10
N ASP A 65 -11.47 -2.45 10.37
CA ASP A 65 -11.92 -2.72 9.00
C ASP A 65 -10.74 -3.00 8.05
N ALA A 66 -9.61 -2.30 8.22
CA ALA A 66 -8.38 -2.52 7.47
C ALA A 66 -7.82 -3.94 7.69
N ASN A 67 -7.76 -4.38 8.95
CA ASN A 67 -7.28 -5.71 9.31
C ASN A 67 -8.18 -6.82 8.75
N ARG A 68 -9.50 -6.64 8.84
CA ARG A 68 -10.47 -7.59 8.25
C ARG A 68 -10.35 -7.63 6.73
N LEU A 69 -10.17 -6.49 6.08
CA LEU A 69 -10.03 -6.42 4.63
C LEU A 69 -8.76 -7.09 4.14
N LEU A 70 -7.65 -6.92 4.87
CA LEU A 70 -6.42 -7.64 4.58
C LEU A 70 -6.68 -9.16 4.55
N ALA A 71 -7.36 -9.72 5.55
CA ALA A 71 -7.67 -11.16 5.59
C ALA A 71 -8.60 -11.62 4.45
N MET A 72 -9.55 -10.78 4.01
CA MET A 72 -10.47 -11.12 2.91
C MET A 72 -9.76 -11.30 1.55
N PHE A 73 -8.57 -10.73 1.39
CA PHE A 73 -7.81 -10.84 0.15
C PHE A 73 -7.02 -12.17 0.04
N GLU A 74 -6.92 -12.94 1.13
CA GLU A 74 -6.16 -14.20 1.22
C GLU A 74 -6.87 -15.37 0.52
N VAL A 75 -8.18 -15.29 0.36
CA VAL A 75 -8.98 -16.35 -0.28
C VAL A 75 -8.53 -16.54 -1.73
N GLN A 76 -8.17 -17.79 -2.08
CA GLN A 76 -7.61 -18.21 -3.37
C GLN A 76 -8.37 -17.60 -4.55
N THR A 77 -7.69 -16.74 -5.30
CA THR A 77 -8.20 -16.22 -6.57
C THR A 77 -7.12 -16.29 -7.63
N CYS A 78 -7.53 -16.42 -8.89
CA CYS A 78 -6.67 -16.38 -10.06
C CYS A 78 -6.13 -14.97 -10.39
N TRP A 79 -6.39 -13.97 -9.55
CA TRP A 79 -6.01 -12.58 -9.76
C TRP A 79 -4.93 -12.14 -8.77
N PRO A 80 -3.90 -11.41 -9.21
CA PRO A 80 -2.89 -10.89 -8.31
C PRO A 80 -3.50 -9.89 -7.31
N VAL A 81 -2.99 -9.92 -6.08
CA VAL A 81 -3.23 -8.86 -5.09
C VAL A 81 -2.10 -7.85 -5.21
N LEU A 82 -2.42 -6.65 -5.67
CA LEU A 82 -1.51 -5.52 -5.64
C LEU A 82 -1.47 -4.95 -4.22
N THR A 83 -0.27 -4.82 -3.67
CA THR A 83 -0.02 -4.30 -2.34
C THR A 83 1.03 -3.20 -2.44
N LEU A 84 0.58 -1.96 -2.39
CA LEU A 84 1.43 -0.78 -2.50
C LEU A 84 1.49 -0.09 -1.13
N LEU A 85 2.68 -0.03 -0.54
CA LEU A 85 2.93 0.84 0.61
C LEU A 85 3.35 2.21 0.08
N LEU A 86 2.59 3.23 0.44
CA LEU A 86 2.78 4.62 0.06
C LEU A 86 3.41 5.36 1.24
N HIS A 87 4.67 5.74 1.08
CA HIS A 87 5.40 6.55 2.04
C HIS A 87 5.51 7.98 1.50
N ALA A 88 4.81 8.93 2.12
CA ALA A 88 4.93 10.34 1.78
C ALA A 88 6.18 10.95 2.42
N GLU A 89 7.02 11.56 1.59
CA GLU A 89 8.26 12.20 2.03
C GLU A 89 8.09 13.72 2.14
N TYR A 90 7.37 14.34 1.20
CA TYR A 90 7.13 15.77 1.17
C TYR A 90 5.89 16.14 0.33
N MET A 91 5.40 17.36 0.52
CA MET A 91 4.37 17.99 -0.30
C MET A 91 5.02 18.89 -1.36
N GLU A 92 4.60 18.78 -2.61
CA GLU A 92 4.95 19.70 -3.70
C GLU A 92 3.67 20.38 -4.19
N GLY A 93 3.34 21.52 -3.61
CA GLY A 93 1.99 22.09 -3.72
C GLY A 93 0.98 21.15 -3.05
N ASP A 94 -0.07 20.78 -3.80
CA ASP A 94 -1.10 19.83 -3.34
C ASP A 94 -0.75 18.36 -3.65
N VAL A 95 0.44 18.09 -4.22
CA VAL A 95 0.87 16.75 -4.62
C VAL A 95 1.69 16.09 -3.52
N ARG A 96 1.23 14.94 -3.04
CA ARG A 96 2.00 14.06 -2.15
C ARG A 96 3.06 13.32 -2.94
N ARG A 97 4.33 13.61 -2.64
CA ARG A 97 5.48 12.91 -3.24
C ARG A 97 6.20 12.04 -2.24
N GLY A 98 6.71 10.92 -2.73
CA GLY A 98 7.55 10.05 -1.92
C GLY A 98 7.86 8.72 -2.57
N SER A 99 7.83 7.68 -1.76
CA SER A 99 8.23 6.33 -2.15
C SER A 99 7.01 5.42 -2.24
N VAL A 100 6.92 4.62 -3.31
CA VAL A 100 5.96 3.52 -3.45
C VAL A 100 6.71 2.20 -3.35
N ILE A 101 6.37 1.39 -2.37
CA ILE A 101 6.97 0.09 -2.15
C ILE A 101 6.00 -0.99 -2.64
N LEU A 102 6.46 -1.79 -3.60
CA LEU A 102 5.76 -2.96 -4.11
C LEU A 102 5.97 -4.09 -3.10
N MET A 103 4.98 -4.28 -2.24
CA MET A 103 5.01 -5.26 -1.16
C MET A 103 4.57 -6.62 -1.69
N ASP A 104 5.10 -7.68 -1.07
CA ASP A 104 4.59 -9.02 -1.25
C ASP A 104 3.39 -9.21 -0.30
N TYR A 105 2.22 -9.50 -0.87
CA TYR A 105 0.98 -9.63 -0.12
C TYR A 105 1.04 -10.78 0.91
N PRO A 106 1.41 -12.03 0.54
CA PRO A 106 1.63 -13.09 1.51
C PRO A 106 2.61 -12.75 2.64
N GLU A 107 3.72 -12.08 2.35
CA GLU A 107 4.67 -11.65 3.40
C GLU A 107 4.04 -10.63 4.35
N LEU A 108 3.31 -9.65 3.83
CA LEU A 108 2.60 -8.66 4.65
C LEU A 108 1.55 -9.32 5.55
N VAL A 109 0.76 -10.26 5.04
CA VAL A 109 -0.24 -10.99 5.84
C VAL A 109 0.43 -11.74 6.99
N ARG A 110 1.52 -12.46 6.72
CA ARG A 110 2.27 -13.19 7.77
C ARG A 110 2.83 -12.25 8.82
N ASP A 111 3.38 -11.11 8.40
CA ASP A 111 3.90 -10.09 9.29
C ASP A 111 2.79 -9.51 10.19
N VAL A 112 1.65 -9.13 9.60
CA VAL A 112 0.50 -8.61 10.34
C VAL A 112 -0.04 -9.63 11.35
N VAL A 113 -0.18 -10.91 10.98
CA VAL A 113 -0.64 -11.98 11.88
C VAL A 113 0.30 -12.17 13.07
N LEU A 114 1.61 -12.00 12.86
CA LEU A 114 2.60 -12.12 13.92
C LEU A 114 2.57 -10.92 14.87
N PHE A 115 2.47 -9.71 14.33
CA PHE A 115 2.69 -8.48 15.09
C PHE A 115 1.40 -7.77 15.56
N ASN A 116 0.22 -8.14 15.05
CA ASN A 116 -1.06 -7.59 15.53
C ASN A 116 -1.37 -7.96 16.98
N ARG A 117 -0.74 -9.02 17.51
CA ARG A 117 -0.87 -9.49 18.90
C ARG A 117 -0.07 -8.66 19.90
N LEU A 118 0.84 -7.81 19.42
CA LEU A 118 1.68 -6.99 20.28
C LEU A 118 0.92 -5.81 20.88
N PRO A 119 1.35 -5.30 22.05
CA PRO A 119 0.89 -4.01 22.57
C PRO A 119 1.12 -2.86 21.56
N ASN A 120 0.27 -1.84 21.62
CA ASN A 120 0.28 -0.74 20.64
C ASN A 120 1.66 -0.10 20.44
N THR A 121 2.40 0.16 21.51
CA THR A 121 3.74 0.78 21.44
C THR A 121 4.77 -0.10 20.71
N GLN A 122 4.72 -1.42 20.91
CA GLN A 122 5.61 -2.36 20.23
C GLN A 122 5.21 -2.53 18.75
N ARG A 123 3.91 -2.54 18.46
CA ARG A 123 3.37 -2.59 17.10
C ARG A 123 3.75 -1.35 16.30
N GLU A 124 3.60 -0.16 16.86
CA GLU A 124 4.05 1.09 16.22
C GLU A 124 5.55 1.09 15.95
N ARG A 125 6.35 0.59 16.90
CA ARG A 125 7.80 0.44 16.70
C ARG A 125 8.09 -0.52 15.56
N HIS A 126 7.40 -1.65 15.49
CA HIS A 126 7.54 -2.62 14.41
C HIS A 126 7.19 -2.00 13.04
N ILE A 127 6.06 -1.31 12.94
CA ILE A 127 5.63 -0.63 11.71
C ILE A 127 6.70 0.35 11.24
N LYS A 128 7.22 1.20 12.14
CA LYS A 128 8.31 2.15 11.83
C LYS A 128 9.58 1.44 11.36
N GLN A 129 9.95 0.33 11.99
CA GLN A 129 11.11 -0.46 11.60
C GLN A 129 10.95 -1.11 10.22
N MET A 130 9.76 -1.66 9.93
CA MET A 130 9.42 -2.23 8.63
C MET A 130 9.51 -1.16 7.54
N ILE A 131 8.88 0.01 7.72
CA ILE A 131 8.93 1.11 6.75
C ILE A 131 10.38 1.53 6.52
N SER A 132 11.13 1.77 7.59
CA SER A 132 12.56 2.10 7.52
C SER A 132 13.36 1.07 6.74
N ARG A 133 13.10 -0.23 6.93
CA ARG A 133 13.76 -1.31 6.19
C ARG A 133 13.39 -1.26 4.72
N CYS A 134 12.12 -1.05 4.39
CA CYS A 134 11.67 -0.93 3.00
C CYS A 134 12.32 0.28 2.32
N LEU A 135 12.38 1.42 3.00
CA LEU A 135 12.99 2.63 2.46
C LEU A 135 14.50 2.51 2.25
N ARG A 136 15.21 1.80 3.12
CA ARG A 136 16.68 1.66 3.02
C ARG A 136 17.14 0.51 2.15
N CYS A 137 16.44 -0.62 2.18
CA CYS A 137 16.93 -1.89 1.65
C CYS A 137 16.17 -2.38 0.43
N ALA A 138 14.96 -1.88 0.14
CA ALA A 138 14.24 -2.31 -1.06
C ALA A 138 14.97 -1.81 -2.32
N PRO A 139 15.26 -2.69 -3.29
CA PRO A 139 15.90 -2.30 -4.54
C PRO A 139 15.01 -1.31 -5.30
N GLN A 140 15.64 -0.31 -5.91
CA GLN A 140 14.93 0.68 -6.72
C GLN A 140 14.31 0.00 -7.95
N CYS A 141 13.14 0.46 -8.36
CA CYS A 141 12.50 0.04 -9.58
C CYS A 141 12.11 1.21 -10.47
N THR A 142 11.93 0.91 -11.75
CA THR A 142 11.52 1.88 -12.78
C THR A 142 10.00 1.93 -12.93
N MET A 143 9.50 2.89 -13.70
CA MET A 143 8.09 2.90 -14.11
C MET A 143 7.69 1.65 -14.90
N VAL A 144 8.62 1.06 -15.67
CA VAL A 144 8.38 -0.18 -16.42
C VAL A 144 8.18 -1.36 -15.46
N ASP A 145 9.00 -1.45 -14.41
CA ASP A 145 8.84 -2.44 -13.34
C ASP A 145 7.49 -2.26 -12.63
N LEU A 146 7.13 -1.02 -12.28
CA LEU A 146 5.84 -0.72 -11.66
C LEU A 146 4.69 -1.20 -12.56
N ILE A 147 4.70 -0.84 -13.85
CA ILE A 147 3.65 -1.26 -14.79
C ILE A 147 3.60 -2.79 -14.92
N GLY A 148 4.75 -3.46 -14.95
CA GLY A 148 4.83 -4.93 -14.93
C GLY A 148 4.15 -5.52 -13.70
N TYR A 149 4.43 -4.96 -12.52
CA TYR A 149 3.79 -5.33 -11.28
C TYR A 149 2.29 -5.04 -11.30
N LEU A 150 1.86 -3.87 -11.76
CA LEU A 150 0.43 -3.52 -11.84
C LEU A 150 -0.35 -4.46 -12.76
N LYS A 151 0.28 -5.07 -13.77
CA LYS A 151 -0.37 -6.06 -14.66
C LYS A 151 -0.40 -7.46 -14.07
N THR A 152 0.64 -7.86 -13.34
CA THR A 152 0.90 -9.28 -13.03
C THR A 152 0.97 -9.61 -11.54
N GLY A 153 1.08 -8.59 -10.68
CA GLY A 153 1.41 -8.71 -9.26
C GLY A 153 2.84 -9.18 -8.97
N ARG A 154 3.74 -9.16 -9.97
CA ARG A 154 5.12 -9.66 -9.87
C ARG A 154 6.14 -8.63 -10.33
#